data_AF-A0A369QEQ1-F1
#
_entry.id   AF-A0A369QEQ1-F1
#
_cell.length_a   1.000
_cell.length_b   1.000
_cell.length_c   1.000
_cell.angle_alpha   90.00
_cell.angle_beta   90.00
_cell.angle_gamma   90.00
#
_symmetry.space_group_name_H-M   'P 1'
#
loop_
_entity.id
_entity.type
_entity.pdbx_description
1 polymer ?
#
loop_
_entity_poly.entity_id
_entity_poly.type
_entity_poly.pdbx_seq_one_letter_code
_entity_poly.pdbx_strand_id
1 'polypeptide(L)' 'MATKKKASDKKDPCWDGYEKEGMKNKNGKKVPNCVKKD' A
#
# COMPACT_ATOMS: atom_id res chain seq x y z
N MET A 1 7.74 -30.45 -2.17
CA MET A 1 7.43 -29.39 -3.17
C MET A 1 6.73 -28.25 -2.45
N ALA A 2 7.17 -27.02 -2.71
CA ALA A 2 6.80 -25.83 -1.97
C ALA A 2 5.33 -25.44 -2.19
N THR A 3 4.52 -25.48 -1.14
CA THR A 3 3.25 -24.74 -1.09
C THR A 3 3.42 -23.57 -0.13
N LYS A 4 4.33 -22.69 -0.52
CA LYS A 4 4.46 -21.34 0.02
C LYS A 4 3.19 -20.58 -0.35
N LYS A 5 2.12 -20.79 0.41
CA LYS A 5 0.88 -20.00 0.35
C LYS A 5 1.19 -18.66 1.04
N LYS A 6 2.08 -17.89 0.41
CA LYS A 6 2.29 -16.48 0.70
C LYS A 6 0.94 -15.84 0.43
N ALA A 7 0.25 -15.47 1.51
CA ALA A 7 -0.89 -14.58 1.49
C ALA A 7 -0.45 -13.30 0.77
N SER A 8 -0.56 -13.31 -0.56
CA SER A 8 -0.49 -12.12 -1.40
C SER A 8 -1.83 -11.40 -1.29
N ASP A 9 -2.29 -11.16 -0.06
CA ASP A 9 -3.10 -9.98 0.17
C ASP A 9 -2.09 -8.84 0.12
N LYS A 10 -1.81 -8.43 -1.11
CA LYS A 10 -1.34 -7.07 -1.37
C LYS A 10 -2.51 -6.21 -0.90
N LYS A 11 -2.61 -5.99 0.42
CA LYS A 11 -3.23 -4.81 0.99
C LYS A 11 -2.37 -3.69 0.45
N ASP A 12 -2.61 -3.30 -0.80
CA ASP A 12 -2.13 -2.02 -1.25
C ASP A 12 -2.60 -1.05 -0.17
N PRO A 13 -1.68 -0.31 0.47
CA PRO A 13 -2.02 0.44 1.67
C PRO A 13 -2.88 1.67 1.35
N CYS A 14 -3.43 1.70 0.14
CA CYS A 14 -4.16 2.74 -0.53
C CYS A 14 -5.50 2.18 -0.96
N TRP A 15 -6.51 3.04 -1.00
CA TRP A 15 -7.85 2.67 -1.43
C TRP A 15 -7.86 2.26 -2.91
N ASP A 16 -8.92 1.56 -3.32
CA ASP A 16 -9.13 1.22 -4.74
C ASP A 16 -9.16 2.51 -5.59
N GLY A 17 -8.40 2.53 -6.68
CA GLY A 17 -8.16 3.74 -7.48
C GLY A 17 -7.08 4.71 -6.93
N TYR A 18 -6.40 4.36 -5.83
CA TYR A 18 -5.26 5.10 -5.32
C TYR A 18 -3.99 4.26 -5.35
N GLU A 19 -2.92 4.82 -5.92
CA GLU A 19 -1.60 4.17 -5.99
C GLU A 19 -0.65 4.75 -4.92
N LYS A 20 0.23 3.90 -4.38
CA LYS A 20 1.23 4.33 -3.40
C LYS A 20 2.40 5.04 -4.08
N GLU A 21 2.46 6.36 -3.94
CA GLU A 21 3.60 7.18 -4.32
C GLU A 21 4.47 7.50 -3.10
N GLY A 22 5.19 6.49 -2.61
CA GLY A 22 6.14 6.62 -1.53
C GLY A 22 5.51 6.71 -0.13
N MET A 23 6.16 7.45 0.78
CA MET A 23 5.74 7.63 2.18
C MET A 23 5.63 9.13 2.50
N LYS A 24 4.56 9.53 3.18
CA LYS A 24 4.36 10.89 3.71
C LYS A 24 4.33 10.90 5.22
N ASN A 25 4.65 12.05 5.82
CA ASN A 25 4.47 12.26 7.25
C ASN A 25 3.07 12.86 7.49
N LYS A 26 2.20 12.14 8.20
CA LYS A 26 0.88 12.61 8.64
C LYS A 26 0.82 12.53 10.16
N ASN A 27 0.70 13.68 10.82
CA ASN A 27 0.63 13.77 12.29
C ASN A 27 1.86 13.13 13.00
N GLY A 28 3.07 13.38 12.50
CA GLY A 28 4.30 12.82 13.06
C GLY A 28 4.51 11.33 12.76
N LYS A 29 3.60 10.68 12.01
CA LYS A 29 3.69 9.26 11.63
C LYS A 29 3.95 9.14 10.13
N LYS A 30 4.87 8.26 9.74
CA LYS A 30 5.07 7.90 8.33
C LYS A 30 3.93 6.99 7.87
N VAL A 31 3.11 7.50 6.96
CA VAL A 31 2.02 6.76 6.31
C VAL A 31 2.30 6.69 4.81
N PRO A 32 1.89 5.62 4.11
CA PRO A 32 2.02 5.55 2.67
C PRO A 32 1.28 6.71 2.01
N ASN A 33 1.92 7.33 1.03
CA ASN A 33 1.31 8.42 0.29
C ASN A 33 0.48 7.84 -0.86
N CYS A 34 -0.83 7.76 -0.66
CA CYS A 34 -1.77 7.28 -1.65
C CYS A 34 -2.25 8.45 -2.51
N VAL A 35 -2.00 8.39 -3.81
CA VAL A 35 -2.44 9.39 -4.80
C VAL A 35 -3.51 8.78 -5.69
N LYS A 36 -4.47 9.59 -6.13
CA LYS A 36 -5.52 9.12 -7.03
C LYS A 36 -4.89 8.88 -8.39
N LYS A 37 -4.98 7.65 -8.91
CA LYS A 37 -4.66 7.37 -10.31
C LYS A 37 -5.91 7.77 -11.09
N ASP A 38 -5.77 8.74 -12.00
CA ASP A 38 -6.84 9.09 -12.94
C ASP A 38 -7.10 7.93 -13.91
#